data_AF-A0A9W4M2V1-F1
#
_entry.id   AF-A0A9W4M2V1-F1
#
_cell.length_a   1.000
_cell.length_b   1.000
_cell.length_c   1.000
_cell.angle_alpha   90.00
_cell.angle_beta   90.00
_cell.angle_gamma   90.00
#
_symmetry.space_group_name_H-M   'P 1'
#
loop_
_entity.id
_entity.type
_entity.pdbx_description
1 polymer ?
#
loop_
_entity_poly.entity_id
_entity_poly.type
_entity_poly.pdbx_seq_one_letter_code
_entity_poly.pdbx_strand_id
1 'polypeptide(L)'
;MSLPREARMGRTPRRHVHIGLRYSSGYAGCPDNDMSMAVVSKSAWHPIGLRIGSLVTWVNKSYSKGSVSLTSQDASRAPVVALEFVSDQRDLGRLRSAVRFMARLYEMDDPVSFAPRGAFPQSTEEC
;
A
#
# COMPACT_ATOMS: atom_id res chain seq x y z
N MET A 1 15.17 1.90 -0.33
CA MET A 1 16.04 2.52 -1.35
C MET A 1 16.10 4.02 -1.11
N SER A 2 17.28 4.65 -1.20
CA SER A 2 17.37 6.11 -1.11
C SER A 2 16.96 6.73 -2.44
N LEU A 3 16.09 7.74 -2.43
CA LEU A 3 15.67 8.43 -3.65
C LEU A 3 16.80 9.35 -4.18
N PRO A 4 17.07 9.34 -5.50
CA PRO A 4 17.96 10.33 -6.12
C PRO A 4 17.39 11.74 -5.95
N ARG A 5 18.24 12.77 -5.98
CA ARG A 5 17.87 14.14 -5.56
C ARG A 5 16.69 14.68 -6.38
N GLU A 6 16.83 14.64 -7.69
CA GLU A 6 15.89 14.05 -8.65
C GLU A 6 14.42 13.91 -8.29
N ALA A 7 14.19 12.75 -7.67
CA ALA A 7 12.91 12.15 -7.36
C ALA A 7 12.48 12.45 -5.92
N ARG A 8 13.26 13.24 -5.17
CA ARG A 8 12.86 13.71 -3.84
C ARG A 8 11.84 14.81 -4.01
N MET A 9 10.74 14.71 -3.27
CA MET A 9 9.76 15.77 -3.24
C MET A 9 10.33 17.05 -2.62
N GLY A 10 10.02 18.19 -3.23
CA GLY A 10 10.22 19.52 -2.65
C GLY A 10 9.28 19.80 -1.47
N ARG A 11 9.21 21.05 -1.01
CA ARG A 11 8.28 21.45 0.07
C ARG A 11 6.80 21.35 -0.32
N THR A 12 6.52 21.34 -1.62
CA THR A 12 5.20 21.24 -2.25
C THR A 12 5.41 20.40 -3.53
N PRO A 13 4.57 19.39 -3.84
CA PRO A 13 3.28 19.03 -3.25
C PRO A 13 3.35 18.27 -1.92
N ARG A 14 2.24 18.28 -1.16
CA ARG A 14 2.10 17.63 0.17
C ARG A 14 1.68 16.15 0.11
N ARG A 15 1.22 15.66 -1.05
CA ARG A 15 0.68 14.30 -1.20
C ARG A 15 1.81 13.28 -1.19
N HIS A 16 1.70 12.24 -0.36
CA HIS A 16 2.74 11.21 -0.21
C HIS A 16 2.56 10.03 -1.18
N VAL A 17 1.39 9.87 -1.79
CA VAL A 17 1.08 8.87 -2.83
C VAL A 17 0.94 9.57 -4.17
N HIS A 18 1.63 9.07 -5.20
CA HIS A 18 1.55 9.64 -6.57
C HIS A 18 1.07 8.64 -7.62
N ILE A 19 1.29 7.36 -7.38
CA ILE A 19 0.98 6.29 -8.31
C ILE A 19 0.19 5.23 -7.56
N GLY A 20 -0.97 4.88 -8.10
CA GLY A 20 -1.76 3.74 -7.66
C GLY A 20 -1.84 2.71 -8.78
N LEU A 21 -1.65 1.44 -8.44
CA LEU A 21 -1.78 0.31 -9.34
C LEU A 21 -2.87 -0.61 -8.82
N ARG A 22 -3.80 -1.00 -9.70
CA ARG A 22 -4.69 -2.14 -9.51
C ARG A 22 -4.25 -3.27 -10.43
N TYR A 23 -4.22 -4.49 -9.91
CA TYR A 23 -3.81 -5.66 -10.68
C TYR A 23 -4.46 -6.92 -10.12
N SER A 24 -4.49 -7.98 -10.92
CA SER A 24 -4.93 -9.31 -10.48
C SER A 24 -3.75 -10.08 -9.88
N SER A 25 -3.98 -10.74 -8.76
CA SER A 25 -3.01 -11.63 -8.12
C SER A 25 -2.75 -12.92 -8.91
N GLY A 26 -3.73 -13.34 -9.73
CA GLY A 26 -3.75 -14.64 -10.41
C GLY A 26 -3.92 -15.82 -9.46
N TYR A 27 -4.28 -15.59 -8.19
CA TYR A 27 -4.47 -16.65 -7.21
C TYR A 27 -5.80 -17.38 -7.43
N ALA A 28 -5.77 -18.71 -7.44
CA ALA A 28 -6.95 -19.53 -7.71
C ALA A 28 -8.08 -19.24 -6.70
N GLY A 29 -9.29 -19.02 -7.22
CA GLY A 29 -10.47 -18.70 -6.42
C GLY A 29 -10.57 -17.24 -5.96
N CYS A 30 -9.72 -16.35 -6.50
CA CYS A 30 -9.81 -14.91 -6.32
C CYS A 30 -10.26 -14.21 -7.62
N PRO A 31 -11.03 -13.12 -7.53
CA PRO A 31 -11.48 -12.38 -8.71
C PRO A 31 -10.35 -11.58 -9.36
N ASP A 32 -10.62 -11.03 -10.54
CA ASP A 32 -9.73 -10.04 -11.14
C ASP A 32 -9.69 -8.73 -10.35
N ASN A 33 -8.59 -7.98 -10.51
CA ASN A 33 -8.33 -6.70 -9.83
C ASN A 33 -8.41 -6.79 -8.29
N ASP A 34 -8.03 -7.93 -7.75
CA ASP A 34 -8.09 -8.25 -6.33
C ASP A 34 -6.89 -7.74 -5.53
N MET A 35 -5.94 -7.03 -6.17
CA MET A 35 -4.79 -6.41 -5.53
C MET A 35 -4.71 -4.92 -5.84
N SER A 36 -4.14 -4.18 -4.89
CA SER A 36 -3.78 -2.78 -5.07
C SER A 36 -2.38 -2.52 -4.54
N MET A 37 -1.70 -1.54 -5.13
CA MET A 37 -0.39 -1.05 -4.70
C MET A 37 -0.33 0.47 -4.85
N ALA A 38 0.38 1.13 -3.95
CA ALA A 38 0.69 2.54 -4.00
C ALA A 38 2.20 2.75 -3.93
N VAL A 39 2.70 3.68 -4.76
CA VAL A 39 4.07 4.19 -4.64
C VAL A 39 4.03 5.42 -3.74
N VAL A 40 4.69 5.31 -2.61
CA VAL A 40 4.76 6.34 -1.57
C VAL A 40 6.13 7.02 -1.65
N SER A 41 6.17 8.30 -1.99
CA SER A 41 7.39 9.10 -2.15
C SER A 41 7.92 9.68 -0.83
N LYS A 42 7.13 9.57 0.24
CA LYS A 42 7.47 10.02 1.60
C LYS A 42 6.95 9.01 2.62
N SER A 43 7.83 8.15 3.12
CA SER A 43 7.44 7.11 4.08
C SER A 43 7.22 7.62 5.51
N ALA A 44 7.72 8.82 5.87
CA ALA A 44 7.47 9.46 7.17
C ALA A 44 7.75 10.98 7.19
N TRP A 45 7.36 11.69 8.27
CA TRP A 45 7.52 13.15 8.39
C TRP A 45 8.95 13.63 8.72
N HIS A 46 9.81 12.74 9.22
CA HIS A 46 11.17 13.09 9.65
C HIS A 46 12.17 13.14 8.47
N PRO A 47 13.34 13.80 8.60
CA PRO A 47 14.30 14.02 7.51
C PRO A 47 14.74 12.75 6.74
N ILE A 48 14.78 11.61 7.43
CA ILE A 48 15.04 10.29 6.82
C ILE A 48 13.84 9.81 5.98
N GLY A 49 12.62 10.00 6.46
CA GLY A 49 11.38 9.59 5.79
C GLY A 49 11.08 10.37 4.51
N LEU A 50 11.68 11.55 4.34
CA LEU A 50 11.65 12.34 3.10
C LEU A 50 12.56 11.78 2.00
N ARG A 51 13.45 10.83 2.33
CA ARG A 51 14.45 10.28 1.39
C ARG A 51 14.19 8.81 1.03
N ILE A 52 13.15 8.22 1.60
CA ILE A 52 12.78 6.83 1.40
C ILE A 52 11.44 6.81 0.66
N GLY A 53 11.44 6.19 -0.52
CA GLY A 53 10.23 5.77 -1.19
C GLY A 53 9.88 4.33 -0.82
N SER A 54 8.59 4.04 -0.64
CA SER A 54 8.07 2.72 -0.28
C SER A 54 7.00 2.28 -1.28
N LEU A 55 6.96 0.99 -1.57
CA LEU A 55 5.79 0.35 -2.16
C LEU A 55 4.91 -0.17 -1.03
N VAL A 56 3.62 0.18 -1.06
CA VAL A 56 2.63 -0.31 -0.11
C VAL A 56 1.59 -1.07 -0.90
N THR A 57 1.27 -2.30 -0.49
CA THR A 57 0.28 -3.15 -1.18
C THR A 57 -0.73 -3.70 -0.20
N TRP A 58 -1.93 -3.99 -0.69
CA TRP A 58 -3.00 -4.61 0.08
C TRP A 58 -3.86 -5.50 -0.81
N VAL A 59 -4.53 -6.47 -0.18
CA VAL A 59 -5.55 -7.29 -0.83
C VAL A 59 -6.86 -6.49 -0.90
N ASN A 60 -7.48 -6.45 -2.07
CA ASN A 60 -8.85 -5.97 -2.22
C ASN A 60 -9.77 -7.11 -1.81
N LYS A 61 -10.63 -6.88 -0.81
CA LYS A 61 -11.51 -7.88 -0.19
C LYS A 61 -10.72 -9.08 0.38
N SER A 62 -10.36 -8.96 1.65
CA SER A 62 -9.81 -10.07 2.44
C SER A 62 -10.81 -11.22 2.55
N TYR A 63 -10.32 -12.47 2.49
CA TYR A 63 -11.12 -13.66 2.79
C TYR A 63 -11.03 -14.06 4.26
N SER A 64 -9.91 -13.73 4.90
CA SER A 64 -9.66 -13.84 6.33
C SER A 64 -10.69 -13.02 7.08
N LYS A 65 -11.25 -13.62 8.13
CA LYS A 65 -12.25 -13.00 9.00
C LYS A 65 -11.83 -13.15 10.45
N GLY A 66 -11.77 -12.03 11.15
CA GLY A 66 -11.60 -11.98 12.60
C GLY A 66 -12.91 -12.18 13.34
N SER A 67 -12.83 -12.14 14.67
CA SER A 67 -13.97 -12.16 15.58
C SER A 67 -13.83 -11.09 16.65
N VAL A 68 -14.97 -10.67 17.20
CA VAL A 68 -15.06 -9.76 18.34
C VAL A 68 -16.00 -10.40 19.34
N SER A 69 -15.54 -10.56 20.58
CA SER A 69 -16.33 -11.13 21.67
C SER A 69 -16.40 -10.14 22.84
N LEU A 70 -17.62 -9.85 23.29
CA LEU A 70 -17.84 -9.10 24.52
C LEU A 70 -17.52 -10.01 25.71
N THR A 71 -16.71 -9.53 26.64
CA THR A 71 -16.38 -10.25 27.88
C THR A 71 -17.27 -9.83 29.05
N SER A 72 -18.07 -8.77 28.87
CA SER A 72 -18.96 -8.20 29.86
C SER A 72 -20.09 -7.44 29.17
N GLN A 73 -21.20 -7.24 29.87
CA GLN A 73 -22.25 -6.29 29.48
C GLN A 73 -21.91 -4.84 29.87
N ASP A 74 -20.89 -4.64 30.71
CA ASP A 74 -20.37 -3.32 31.08
C ASP A 74 -19.64 -2.69 29.89
N ALA A 75 -20.21 -1.61 29.35
CA ALA A 75 -19.69 -0.89 28.20
C ALA A 75 -18.31 -0.23 28.43
N SER A 76 -17.87 -0.08 29.68
CA SER A 76 -16.53 0.43 30.01
C SER A 76 -15.44 -0.62 29.82
N ARG A 77 -15.80 -1.90 29.69
CA ARG A 77 -14.85 -3.00 29.48
C ARG A 77 -14.58 -3.24 28.01
N ALA A 78 -13.31 -3.28 27.66
CA ALA A 78 -12.89 -3.56 26.30
C ALA A 78 -13.27 -4.99 25.86
N PRO A 79 -13.73 -5.17 24.61
CA PRO A 79 -13.97 -6.50 24.05
C PRO A 79 -12.65 -7.21 23.73
N VAL A 80 -12.72 -8.52 23.55
CA VAL A 80 -11.63 -9.29 22.95
C VAL A 80 -11.78 -9.22 21.43
N VAL A 81 -10.75 -8.72 20.75
CA VAL A 81 -10.70 -8.59 19.30
C VAL A 81 -9.60 -9.52 18.77
N ALA A 82 -10.00 -10.54 18.01
CA ALA A 82 -9.10 -11.42 17.28
C ALA A 82 -9.19 -11.07 15.80
N LEU A 83 -8.18 -10.39 15.26
CA LEU A 83 -8.22 -9.93 13.86
C LEU A 83 -8.06 -11.07 12.85
N GLU A 84 -7.44 -12.17 13.28
CA GLU A 84 -7.20 -13.37 12.44
C GLU A 84 -6.65 -13.02 11.06
N PHE A 85 -5.74 -12.03 11.02
CA PHE A 85 -5.18 -11.57 9.77
C PHE A 85 -4.44 -12.72 9.09
N VAL A 86 -4.70 -12.88 7.80
CA VAL A 86 -4.01 -13.88 6.97
C VAL A 86 -4.36 -15.33 7.38
N SER A 87 -5.52 -15.52 8.04
CA SER A 87 -6.08 -16.84 8.40
C SER A 87 -6.58 -17.64 7.19
N ASP A 88 -7.00 -16.97 6.11
CA ASP A 88 -7.32 -17.62 4.84
C ASP A 88 -6.08 -17.67 3.95
N GLN A 89 -5.73 -18.87 3.48
CA GLN A 89 -4.53 -19.11 2.68
C GLN A 89 -4.50 -18.28 1.38
N ARG A 90 -5.67 -17.89 0.84
CA ARG A 90 -5.74 -16.99 -0.32
C ARG A 90 -5.12 -15.63 -0.02
N ASP A 91 -5.36 -15.07 1.16
CA ASP A 91 -4.78 -13.78 1.52
C ASP A 91 -3.26 -13.88 1.67
N LEU A 92 -2.77 -14.95 2.30
CA LEU A 92 -1.33 -15.19 2.44
C LEU A 92 -0.66 -15.34 1.08
N GLY A 93 -1.25 -16.16 0.21
CA GLY A 93 -0.74 -16.42 -1.13
C GLY A 93 -0.66 -15.16 -1.98
N ARG A 94 -1.71 -14.34 -1.95
CA ARG A 94 -1.75 -13.05 -2.65
C ARG A 94 -0.71 -12.06 -2.14
N LEU A 95 -0.57 -11.92 -0.83
CA LEU A 95 0.45 -11.05 -0.22
C LEU A 95 1.87 -11.52 -0.55
N ARG A 96 2.12 -12.84 -0.53
CA ARG A 96 3.42 -13.40 -0.94
C ARG A 96 3.75 -13.09 -2.39
N SER A 97 2.78 -13.21 -3.30
CA SER A 97 2.94 -12.84 -4.70
C SER A 97 3.20 -11.34 -4.87
N ALA A 98 2.52 -10.50 -4.09
CA ALA A 98 2.73 -9.05 -4.11
C ALA A 98 4.15 -8.66 -3.65
N VAL A 99 4.69 -9.30 -2.60
CA VAL A 99 6.08 -9.07 -2.17
C VAL A 99 7.08 -9.40 -3.27
N ARG A 100 6.88 -10.53 -3.96
CA ARG A 100 7.73 -10.92 -5.11
C ARG A 100 7.60 -9.94 -6.26
N PHE A 101 6.39 -9.44 -6.52
CA PHE A 101 6.17 -8.44 -7.56
C PHE A 101 6.88 -7.11 -7.20
N MET A 102 6.77 -6.65 -5.95
CA MET A 102 7.50 -5.47 -5.47
C MET A 102 9.01 -5.65 -5.58
N ALA A 103 9.56 -6.83 -5.26
CA ALA A 103 10.99 -7.11 -5.42
C ALA A 103 11.43 -6.98 -6.89
N ARG A 104 10.66 -7.55 -7.83
CA ARG A 104 10.95 -7.38 -9.27
C ARG A 104 10.88 -5.92 -9.73
N LEU A 105 9.95 -5.12 -9.20
CA LEU A 105 9.90 -3.68 -9.47
C LEU A 105 11.14 -2.96 -8.95
N TYR A 106 11.72 -3.40 -7.83
CA TYR A 106 12.96 -2.83 -7.29
C TYR A 106 14.21 -3.25 -8.07
N GLU A 107 14.20 -4.40 -8.73
CA GLU A 107 15.32 -4.92 -9.53
C GLU A 107 15.39 -4.30 -10.94
N MET A 108 14.38 -3.54 -11.37
CA MET A 108 14.40 -2.86 -12.66
C MET A 108 15.48 -1.76 -12.69
N ASP A 109 16.32 -1.75 -13.74
CA ASP A 109 17.45 -0.82 -13.90
C ASP A 109 17.05 0.67 -13.96
N ASP A 110 15.78 0.96 -14.29
CA ASP A 110 15.16 2.28 -14.17
C ASP A 110 13.86 2.20 -13.33
N PRO A 111 13.96 2.20 -11.99
CA PRO A 111 12.80 2.20 -11.11
C PRO A 111 12.07 3.56 -11.12
N VAL A 112 12.64 4.58 -11.79
CA VAL A 112 12.14 5.96 -11.90
C VAL A 112 11.36 6.17 -13.22
N SER A 113 11.31 5.18 -14.12
CA SER A 113 10.46 5.21 -15.31
C SER A 113 8.96 5.33 -14.99
N PHE A 114 8.55 4.90 -13.79
CA PHE A 114 7.20 5.10 -13.26
C PHE A 114 7.00 6.45 -12.55
N ALA A 115 8.06 7.17 -12.18
CA ALA A 115 7.92 8.48 -11.57
C ALA A 115 7.24 9.42 -12.59
N PRO A 116 6.10 10.03 -12.26
CA PRO A 116 5.43 10.92 -13.19
C PRO A 116 6.38 12.05 -13.59
N ARG A 117 6.84 12.01 -14.85
CA ARG A 117 7.59 13.11 -15.48
C ARG A 117 6.57 14.18 -15.83
N GLY A 118 6.13 14.92 -14.82
CA GLY A 118 5.10 15.95 -14.94
C GLY A 118 3.91 15.67 -14.02
N ALA A 119 3.45 16.71 -13.33
CA ALA A 119 2.20 16.66 -12.61
C ALA A 119 1.07 16.40 -13.61
N PHE A 120 0.33 15.30 -13.44
CA PHE A 120 -0.99 15.18 -14.05
C PHE A 120 -1.83 16.36 -13.53
N PRO A 121 -2.46 17.17 -14.41
CA PRO A 121 -3.35 18.23 -13.95
C PRO A 121 -4.54 17.55 -13.27
N GLN A 122 -4.60 17.64 -11.94
CA GLN A 122 -5.85 17.38 -11.25
C GLN A 122 -6.77 18.55 -11.57
N SER A 123 -7.83 18.28 -12.32
CA SER A 123 -9.00 19.13 -12.39
C SER A 123 -9.43 19.52 -10.97
N THR A 124 -9.77 20.80 -10.82
CA THR A 124 -10.38 21.49 -9.67
C THR A 124 -9.52 21.63 -8.40
N GLU A 125 -8.68 22.67 -8.39
CA GLU A 125 -8.44 23.49 -7.19
C GLU A 125 -8.73 24.96 -7.56
N GLU A 126 -10.01 25.30 -7.71
CA GLU A 126 -10.51 26.65 -7.42
C GLU A 126 -11.06 26.60 -5.98
N CYS A 127 -10.28 27.12 -5.03
CA CYS A 127 -10.70 28.13 -4.05
C CYS A 127 -9.51 28.58 -3.20
#